data_AF-A0A355ETP9-F1
#
_entry.id   AF-A0A355ETP9-F1
#
_cell.length_a   1.000
_cell.length_b   1.000
_cell.length_c   1.000
_cell.angle_alpha   90.00
_cell.angle_beta   90.00
_cell.angle_gamma   90.00
#
_symmetry.space_group_name_H-M   'P 1'
#
loop_
_entity.id
_entity.type
_entity.pdbx_description
1 polymer ?
#
loop_
_entity_poly.entity_id
_entity_poly.type
_entity_poly.pdbx_seq_one_letter_code
_entity_poly.pdbx_strand_id
1 'polypeptide(L)'
;ATGRLQYSATQVAGDRWFLLAHAAGFVDALYSRGLVSTFETIHGLVGPLLKMLADDDFRAERLAYPARLQEAILEANDNMVRCSYQAFGHYPLWNAWVRLWLVSTLFGDLRLFRACLKYLETKDAGYFEQLEKDPLPRQFPPGVNPPEEMVAAGEAFLAAVDAGELTADEAAQRIFGMLAAAPLPPVHVWGDPTQTHVDFTQERLVRFIGWGKTEAPPILRDRMFDFDVSVLGGPPPGAPAPQEELAGALA
;
A
#
# COMPACT_ATOMS: atom_id res chain seq x y z
N ALA A 1 4.31 32.87 -5.96
CA ALA A 1 3.73 31.57 -5.60
C ALA A 1 2.23 31.63 -5.86
N THR A 2 1.65 30.62 -6.52
CA THR A 2 0.23 30.59 -6.90
C THR A 2 -0.72 30.30 -5.73
N GLY A 3 -0.18 30.02 -4.52
CA GLY A 3 -0.96 29.65 -3.33
C GLY A 3 -1.55 28.24 -3.38
N ARG A 4 -1.42 27.53 -4.52
CA ARG A 4 -1.90 26.17 -4.73
C ARG A 4 -0.71 25.22 -4.92
N LEU A 5 -0.67 24.17 -4.12
CA LEU A 5 0.38 23.14 -4.17
C LEU A 5 0.07 22.05 -5.20
N GLN A 6 -1.20 21.75 -5.43
CA GLN A 6 -1.63 20.66 -6.31
C GLN A 6 -1.44 21.01 -7.79
N TYR A 7 -0.88 20.08 -8.55
CA TYR A 7 -0.81 20.15 -10.02
C TYR A 7 -0.62 18.75 -10.62
N SER A 8 -0.93 18.64 -11.91
CA SER A 8 -0.62 17.48 -12.74
C SER A 8 -0.28 17.93 -14.16
N ALA A 9 0.58 17.18 -14.83
CA ALA A 9 0.86 17.30 -16.24
C ALA A 9 -0.13 16.43 -17.03
N THR A 10 -0.57 16.92 -18.19
CA THR A 10 -1.45 16.15 -19.10
C THR A 10 -0.71 15.07 -19.88
N GLN A 11 0.63 15.11 -19.87
CA GLN A 11 1.50 14.13 -20.52
C GLN A 11 2.80 14.04 -19.73
N VAL A 12 3.25 12.81 -19.48
CA VAL A 12 4.46 12.55 -18.66
C VAL A 12 5.57 11.84 -19.42
N ALA A 13 5.34 11.42 -20.66
CA ALA A 13 6.33 10.77 -21.50
C ALA A 13 6.23 11.22 -22.96
N GLY A 14 7.38 11.34 -23.62
CA GLY A 14 7.51 11.51 -25.06
C GLY A 14 8.74 10.77 -25.56
N ASP A 15 9.00 10.81 -26.86
CA ASP A 15 10.05 10.04 -27.54
C ASP A 15 11.40 10.05 -26.80
N ARG A 16 11.82 11.22 -26.32
CA ARG A 16 13.15 11.41 -25.69
C ARG A 16 13.09 12.00 -24.28
N TRP A 17 11.94 11.94 -23.63
CA TRP A 17 11.79 12.54 -22.31
C TRP A 17 10.75 11.82 -21.45
N PHE A 18 10.96 11.88 -20.14
CA PHE A 18 10.01 11.43 -19.14
C PHE A 18 10.02 12.43 -17.98
N LEU A 19 8.84 12.91 -17.58
CA LEU A 19 8.67 13.75 -16.39
C LEU A 19 8.53 12.84 -15.18
N LEU A 20 9.49 12.93 -14.26
CA LEU A 20 9.49 12.10 -13.06
C LEU A 20 8.82 12.82 -11.89
N ALA A 21 7.92 12.12 -11.20
CA ALA A 21 7.34 12.47 -9.91
C ALA A 21 6.89 13.94 -9.82
N HIS A 22 7.59 14.77 -9.03
CA HIS A 22 7.26 16.18 -8.84
C HIS A 22 7.34 17.03 -10.14
N ALA A 23 7.96 16.54 -11.21
CA ALA A 23 7.85 17.21 -12.51
C ALA A 23 6.51 16.92 -13.21
N ALA A 24 5.90 15.79 -12.90
CA ALA A 24 4.64 15.32 -13.49
C ALA A 24 3.41 15.66 -12.63
N GLY A 25 3.53 15.71 -11.30
CA GLY A 25 2.41 16.08 -10.45
C GLY A 25 2.72 16.04 -8.96
N PHE A 26 1.90 16.74 -8.19
CA PHE A 26 1.96 16.75 -6.73
C PHE A 26 0.57 17.00 -6.15
N VAL A 27 0.29 16.40 -4.98
CA VAL A 27 -0.98 16.54 -4.27
C VAL A 27 -0.73 17.29 -2.96
N ASP A 28 -0.20 16.60 -1.94
CA ASP A 28 -0.03 17.14 -0.60
C ASP A 28 1.13 16.44 0.14
N ALA A 29 1.60 17.04 1.22
CA ALA A 29 2.60 16.44 2.11
C ALA A 29 2.00 15.34 3.00
N LEU A 30 0.68 15.30 3.18
CA LEU A 30 -0.02 14.28 3.95
C LEU A 30 0.37 12.87 3.49
N TYR A 31 0.78 12.03 4.45
CA TYR A 31 1.30 10.67 4.25
C TYR A 31 2.63 10.55 3.50
N SER A 32 3.31 11.64 3.17
CA SER A 32 4.66 11.64 2.58
C SER A 32 4.79 10.80 1.30
N ARG A 33 3.73 10.71 0.49
CA ARG A 33 3.68 9.83 -0.69
C ARG A 33 4.65 10.22 -1.82
N GLY A 34 5.10 11.48 -1.88
CA GLY A 34 5.96 11.98 -2.95
C GLY A 34 7.24 11.16 -3.16
N LEU A 35 7.92 10.77 -2.07
CA LEU A 35 9.13 9.93 -2.17
C LEU A 35 8.82 8.50 -2.63
N VAL A 36 7.75 7.90 -2.09
CA VAL A 36 7.36 6.53 -2.47
C VAL A 36 6.97 6.47 -3.95
N SER A 37 6.15 7.41 -4.41
CA SER A 37 5.75 7.55 -5.81
C SER A 37 6.97 7.75 -6.73
N THR A 38 7.97 8.50 -6.27
CA THR A 38 9.23 8.69 -7.01
C THR A 38 9.96 7.37 -7.19
N PHE A 39 10.17 6.61 -6.13
CA PHE A 39 10.92 5.34 -6.22
C PHE A 39 10.17 4.27 -7.01
N GLU A 40 8.86 4.13 -6.85
CA GLU A 40 8.05 3.20 -7.65
C GLU A 40 8.11 3.55 -9.15
N THR A 41 8.07 4.85 -9.49
CA THR A 41 8.18 5.28 -10.89
C THR A 41 9.58 5.05 -11.46
N ILE A 42 10.64 5.34 -10.68
CA ILE A 42 12.02 5.03 -11.09
C ILE A 42 12.15 3.53 -11.36
N HIS A 43 11.64 2.68 -10.46
CA HIS A 43 11.67 1.23 -10.60
C HIS A 43 11.04 0.78 -11.93
N GLY A 44 9.81 1.24 -12.23
CA GLY A 44 9.13 0.91 -13.48
C GLY A 44 9.71 1.57 -14.73
N LEU A 45 10.56 2.60 -14.59
CA LEU A 45 11.15 3.35 -15.71
C LEU A 45 12.51 2.78 -16.16
N VAL A 46 13.32 2.28 -15.22
CA VAL A 46 14.71 1.89 -15.52
C VAL A 46 14.77 0.76 -16.56
N GLY A 47 13.93 -0.27 -16.43
CA GLY A 47 13.89 -1.38 -17.39
C GLY A 47 13.59 -0.93 -18.82
N PRO A 48 12.47 -0.22 -19.07
CA PRO A 48 12.17 0.37 -20.37
C PRO A 48 13.27 1.29 -20.91
N LEU A 49 13.85 2.15 -20.06
CA LEU A 49 14.89 3.09 -20.47
C LEU A 49 16.16 2.37 -20.96
N LEU A 50 16.60 1.34 -20.25
CA LEU A 50 17.76 0.54 -20.67
C LEU A 50 17.50 -0.18 -22.00
N LYS A 51 16.28 -0.68 -22.22
CA LYS A 51 15.87 -1.31 -23.50
C LYS A 51 15.85 -0.28 -24.65
N MET A 52 15.34 0.93 -24.42
CA MET A 52 15.37 2.00 -25.42
C MET A 52 16.80 2.36 -25.83
N LEU A 53 17.73 2.44 -24.87
CA LEU A 53 19.15 2.71 -25.12
C LEU A 53 19.82 1.58 -25.91
N ALA A 54 19.52 0.33 -25.59
CA ALA A 54 20.09 -0.83 -26.28
C ALA A 54 19.59 -0.97 -27.73
N ASP A 55 18.31 -0.68 -27.95
CA ASP A 55 17.65 -0.82 -29.25
C ASP A 55 17.79 0.41 -30.16
N ASP A 56 18.34 1.53 -29.65
CA ASP A 56 18.36 2.85 -30.31
C ASP A 56 16.94 3.32 -30.74
N ASP A 57 15.91 2.91 -29.98
CA ASP A 57 14.50 3.17 -30.27
C ASP A 57 13.89 4.03 -29.16
N PHE A 58 13.81 5.32 -29.44
CA PHE A 58 13.35 6.35 -28.51
C PHE A 58 11.92 6.79 -28.84
N ARG A 59 10.98 5.87 -28.96
CA ARG A 59 9.57 6.22 -29.13
C ARG A 59 8.82 6.16 -27.81
N ALA A 60 7.90 7.10 -27.60
CA ALA A 60 7.17 7.28 -26.34
C ALA A 60 6.42 6.02 -25.89
N GLU A 61 5.97 5.17 -26.82
CA GLU A 61 5.22 3.94 -26.53
C GLU A 61 6.00 2.96 -25.65
N ARG A 62 7.34 3.00 -25.70
CA ARG A 62 8.19 2.18 -24.84
C ARG A 62 8.09 2.60 -23.36
N LEU A 63 7.64 3.82 -23.09
CA LEU A 63 7.43 4.39 -21.77
C LEU A 63 5.96 4.31 -21.30
N ALA A 64 5.10 3.58 -22.03
CA ALA A 64 3.67 3.53 -21.73
C ALA A 64 3.34 2.94 -20.34
N TYR A 65 4.08 1.93 -19.88
CA TYR A 65 3.88 1.39 -18.53
C TYR A 65 4.23 2.39 -17.42
N PRO A 66 5.46 2.93 -17.33
CA PRO A 66 5.80 3.88 -16.27
C PRO A 66 4.94 5.16 -16.32
N ALA A 67 4.49 5.59 -17.50
CA ALA A 67 3.54 6.70 -17.62
C ALA A 67 2.19 6.40 -16.94
N ARG A 68 1.57 5.24 -17.26
CA ARG A 68 0.31 4.82 -16.64
C ARG A 68 0.46 4.56 -15.14
N LEU A 69 1.59 4.00 -14.71
CA LEU A 69 1.88 3.77 -13.30
C LEU A 69 1.91 5.10 -12.53
N GLN A 70 2.64 6.09 -13.03
CA GLN A 70 2.75 7.39 -12.39
C GLN A 70 1.40 8.10 -12.29
N GLU A 71 0.58 8.03 -13.35
CA GLU A 71 -0.77 8.60 -13.37
C GLU A 71 -1.68 7.93 -12.34
N ALA A 72 -1.70 6.59 -12.31
CA ALA A 72 -2.53 5.83 -11.35
C ALA A 72 -2.11 6.07 -9.89
N ILE A 73 -0.81 6.16 -9.62
CA ILE A 73 -0.30 6.52 -8.29
C ILE A 73 -0.73 7.94 -7.90
N LEU A 74 -0.65 8.90 -8.83
CA LEU A 74 -1.05 10.29 -8.57
C LEU A 74 -2.56 10.38 -8.27
N GLU A 75 -3.40 9.71 -9.06
CA GLU A 75 -4.85 9.66 -8.85
C GLU A 75 -5.19 9.00 -7.51
N ALA A 76 -4.56 7.87 -7.17
CA ALA A 76 -4.78 7.20 -5.89
C ALA A 76 -4.38 8.09 -4.71
N ASN A 77 -3.27 8.81 -4.82
CA ASN A 77 -2.84 9.77 -3.79
C ASN A 77 -3.81 10.96 -3.68
N ASP A 78 -4.25 11.54 -4.80
CA ASP A 78 -5.21 12.65 -4.81
C ASP A 78 -6.50 12.27 -4.11
N ASN A 79 -7.01 11.07 -4.43
CA ASN A 79 -8.23 10.57 -3.86
C ASN A 79 -8.12 10.27 -2.35
N MET A 80 -7.03 9.61 -1.94
CA MET A 80 -6.75 9.34 -0.52
C MET A 80 -6.65 10.64 0.28
N VAL A 81 -5.92 11.63 -0.21
CA VAL A 81 -5.77 12.93 0.44
C VAL A 81 -7.10 13.68 0.50
N ARG A 82 -7.85 13.74 -0.60
CA ARG A 82 -9.19 14.36 -0.65
C ARG A 82 -10.10 13.78 0.44
N CYS A 83 -10.17 12.46 0.54
CA CYS A 83 -10.96 11.78 1.56
C CYS A 83 -10.47 12.03 2.99
N SER A 84 -9.15 12.14 3.21
CA SER A 84 -8.61 12.57 4.50
C SER A 84 -9.07 13.96 4.90
N TYR A 85 -9.02 14.91 3.97
CA TYR A 85 -9.48 16.28 4.22
C TYR A 85 -11.00 16.36 4.48
N GLN A 86 -11.81 15.53 3.82
CA GLN A 86 -13.24 15.39 4.14
C GLN A 86 -13.45 14.89 5.58
N ALA A 87 -12.65 13.92 6.01
CA ALA A 87 -12.77 13.32 7.34
C ALA A 87 -12.24 14.22 8.48
N PHE A 88 -11.30 15.13 8.22
CA PHE A 88 -10.65 15.97 9.24
C PHE A 88 -11.61 16.78 10.12
N GLY A 89 -12.76 17.20 9.57
CA GLY A 89 -13.74 18.00 10.30
C GLY A 89 -14.45 17.26 11.43
N HIS A 90 -14.35 15.92 11.48
CA HIS A 90 -15.08 15.11 12.46
C HIS A 90 -14.19 13.98 13.00
N TYR A 91 -13.75 14.08 14.26
CA TYR A 91 -12.77 13.17 14.84
C TYR A 91 -13.14 11.67 14.70
N PRO A 92 -14.36 11.21 15.01
CA PRO A 92 -14.73 9.80 14.83
C PRO A 92 -14.55 9.31 13.39
N LEU A 93 -14.87 10.14 12.40
CA LEU A 93 -14.73 9.82 10.99
C LEU A 93 -13.27 9.84 10.55
N TRP A 94 -12.47 10.81 11.00
CA TRP A 94 -11.02 10.81 10.80
C TRP A 94 -10.36 9.55 11.39
N ASN A 95 -10.74 9.19 12.63
CA ASN A 95 -10.27 8.00 13.32
C ASN A 95 -10.60 6.73 12.50
N ALA A 96 -11.80 6.62 11.95
CA ALA A 96 -12.17 5.51 11.09
C ALA A 96 -11.38 5.50 9.76
N TRP A 97 -11.32 6.65 9.08
CA TRP A 97 -10.67 6.80 7.77
C TRP A 97 -9.16 6.50 7.81
N VAL A 98 -8.45 7.00 8.82
CA VAL A 98 -7.00 6.76 8.93
C VAL A 98 -6.65 5.28 9.07
N ARG A 99 -7.57 4.43 9.56
CA ARG A 99 -7.38 2.97 9.57
C ARG A 99 -7.48 2.36 8.17
N LEU A 100 -8.35 2.86 7.31
CA LEU A 100 -8.39 2.42 5.90
C LEU A 100 -7.11 2.81 5.17
N TRP A 101 -6.60 4.02 5.41
CA TRP A 101 -5.25 4.41 4.95
C TRP A 101 -4.17 3.45 5.45
N LEU A 102 -4.21 3.09 6.74
CA LEU A 102 -3.23 2.19 7.33
C LEU A 102 -3.32 0.76 6.74
N VAL A 103 -4.52 0.23 6.52
CA VAL A 103 -4.74 -1.05 5.83
C VAL A 103 -4.13 -1.00 4.43
N SER A 104 -4.45 0.03 3.65
CA SER A 104 -3.92 0.22 2.29
C SER A 104 -2.38 0.26 2.30
N THR A 105 -1.79 1.03 3.20
CA THR A 105 -0.33 1.18 3.34
C THR A 105 0.31 -0.15 3.75
N LEU A 106 -0.24 -0.85 4.73
CA LEU A 106 0.30 -2.12 5.23
C LEU A 106 0.40 -3.18 4.12
N PHE A 107 -0.65 -3.33 3.30
CA PHE A 107 -0.65 -4.30 2.21
C PHE A 107 0.15 -3.82 0.99
N GLY A 108 0.19 -2.51 0.73
CA GLY A 108 1.07 -1.92 -0.28
C GLY A 108 2.55 -2.16 0.02
N ASP A 109 2.95 -1.96 1.28
CA ASP A 109 4.32 -2.20 1.73
C ASP A 109 4.65 -3.70 1.71
N LEU A 110 3.71 -4.55 2.13
CA LEU A 110 3.89 -6.00 2.08
C LEU A 110 4.11 -6.50 0.65
N ARG A 111 3.44 -5.92 -0.35
CA ARG A 111 3.63 -6.26 -1.77
C ARG A 111 5.09 -6.05 -2.20
N LEU A 112 5.68 -4.89 -1.85
CA LEU A 112 7.08 -4.58 -2.18
C LEU A 112 8.04 -5.44 -1.34
N PHE A 113 7.75 -5.57 -0.05
CA PHE A 113 8.55 -6.35 0.88
C PHE A 113 8.62 -7.82 0.45
N ARG A 114 7.49 -8.41 0.02
CA ARG A 114 7.45 -9.76 -0.54
C ARG A 114 8.43 -9.92 -1.70
N ALA A 115 8.48 -9.00 -2.65
CA ALA A 115 9.39 -9.10 -3.79
C ALA A 115 10.86 -9.15 -3.32
N CYS A 116 11.21 -8.33 -2.32
CA CYS A 116 12.52 -8.38 -1.67
C CYS A 116 12.79 -9.75 -1.01
N LEU A 117 11.82 -10.31 -0.28
CA LEU A 117 11.98 -11.63 0.37
C LEU A 117 12.15 -12.75 -0.65
N LYS A 118 11.34 -12.76 -1.72
CA LYS A 118 11.49 -13.74 -2.81
C LYS A 118 12.83 -13.62 -3.51
N TYR A 119 13.33 -12.40 -3.72
CA TYR A 119 14.68 -12.20 -4.23
C TYR A 119 15.74 -12.71 -3.24
N LEU A 120 15.60 -12.46 -1.94
CA LEU A 120 16.56 -12.96 -0.95
C LEU A 120 16.59 -14.49 -0.89
N GLU A 121 15.43 -15.14 -1.03
CA GLU A 121 15.23 -16.59 -1.07
C GLU A 121 15.86 -17.22 -2.33
N THR A 122 15.58 -16.66 -3.50
CA THR A 122 15.85 -17.32 -4.80
C THR A 122 17.03 -16.72 -5.57
N LYS A 123 17.42 -15.49 -5.23
CA LYS A 123 18.31 -14.62 -6.01
C LYS A 123 17.81 -14.30 -7.43
N ASP A 124 16.51 -14.50 -7.69
CA ASP A 124 15.88 -14.20 -8.96
C ASP A 124 15.36 -12.75 -9.00
N ALA A 125 15.98 -11.91 -9.81
CA ALA A 125 15.55 -10.52 -10.00
C ALA A 125 14.20 -10.41 -10.75
N GLY A 126 13.74 -11.49 -11.40
CA GLY A 126 12.45 -11.54 -12.09
C GLY A 126 11.25 -11.28 -11.19
N TYR A 127 11.38 -11.46 -9.87
CA TYR A 127 10.33 -11.07 -8.90
C TYR A 127 10.08 -9.56 -8.86
N PHE A 128 11.07 -8.72 -9.20
CA PHE A 128 10.86 -7.27 -9.30
C PHE A 128 10.18 -6.87 -10.61
N GLU A 129 10.42 -7.59 -11.71
CA GLU A 129 9.69 -7.40 -12.98
C GLU A 129 8.23 -7.82 -12.85
N GLN A 130 7.92 -8.82 -12.00
CA GLN A 130 6.54 -9.23 -11.73
C GLN A 130 5.70 -8.13 -11.09
N LEU A 131 6.31 -7.18 -10.37
CA LEU A 131 5.59 -6.01 -9.85
C LEU A 131 4.93 -5.20 -10.97
N GLU A 132 5.50 -5.21 -12.18
CA GLU A 132 4.95 -4.50 -13.35
C GLU A 132 3.74 -5.20 -13.96
N LYS A 133 3.48 -6.45 -13.58
CA LYS A 133 2.35 -7.25 -14.07
C LYS A 133 1.12 -7.13 -13.18
N ASP A 134 1.28 -6.56 -11.98
CA ASP A 134 0.13 -6.26 -11.14
C ASP A 134 -0.77 -5.20 -11.79
N PRO A 135 -2.08 -5.27 -11.58
CA PRO A 135 -2.96 -4.14 -11.81
C PRO A 135 -2.44 -2.87 -11.15
N LEU A 136 -2.62 -1.74 -11.82
CA LEU A 136 -2.29 -0.43 -11.29
C LEU A 136 -3.16 -0.12 -10.06
N PRO A 137 -2.73 0.80 -9.18
CA PRO A 137 -3.56 1.25 -8.06
C PRO A 137 -4.97 1.63 -8.52
N ARG A 138 -5.99 1.19 -7.77
CA ARG A 138 -7.42 1.44 -8.07
C ARG A 138 -7.93 0.78 -9.36
N GLN A 139 -7.17 -0.15 -9.93
CA GLN A 139 -7.54 -0.89 -11.13
C GLN A 139 -7.60 -2.40 -10.89
N PHE A 140 -7.63 -2.85 -9.63
CA PHE A 140 -7.82 -4.28 -9.36
C PHE A 140 -9.23 -4.72 -9.75
N PRO A 141 -9.38 -5.91 -10.36
CA PRO A 141 -10.70 -6.47 -10.58
C PRO A 141 -11.42 -6.71 -9.24
N PRO A 142 -12.77 -6.61 -9.20
CA PRO A 142 -13.54 -6.93 -8.02
C PRO A 142 -13.26 -8.33 -7.48
N GLY A 143 -13.14 -8.44 -6.17
CA GLY A 143 -12.80 -9.65 -5.43
C GLY A 143 -11.30 -9.97 -5.38
N VAL A 144 -10.44 -9.18 -6.03
CA VAL A 144 -8.99 -9.47 -6.14
C VAL A 144 -8.14 -8.76 -5.08
N ASN A 145 -8.59 -7.59 -4.62
CA ASN A 145 -7.83 -6.77 -3.69
C ASN A 145 -8.75 -6.25 -2.56
N PRO A 146 -9.00 -7.08 -1.52
CA PRO A 146 -9.86 -6.70 -0.41
C PRO A 146 -9.45 -5.38 0.29
N PRO A 147 -8.15 -5.07 0.50
CA PRO A 147 -7.72 -3.76 0.98
C PRO A 147 -8.21 -2.58 0.12
N GLU A 148 -8.09 -2.67 -1.20
CA GLU A 148 -8.54 -1.62 -2.11
C GLU A 148 -10.07 -1.47 -2.09
N GLU A 149 -10.80 -2.58 -2.02
CA GLU A 149 -12.26 -2.57 -1.90
C GLU A 149 -12.76 -1.94 -0.60
N MET A 150 -12.06 -2.19 0.52
CA MET A 150 -12.35 -1.53 1.80
C MET A 150 -12.15 -0.02 1.73
N VAL A 151 -11.08 0.43 1.07
CA VAL A 151 -10.85 1.88 0.85
C VAL A 151 -11.97 2.45 -0.03
N ALA A 152 -12.31 1.80 -1.14
CA ALA A 152 -13.38 2.24 -2.04
C ALA A 152 -14.76 2.32 -1.33
N ALA A 153 -15.06 1.38 -0.43
CA ALA A 153 -16.27 1.45 0.39
C ALA A 153 -16.26 2.65 1.35
N GLY A 154 -15.11 2.94 1.99
CA GLY A 154 -14.92 4.14 2.80
C GLY A 154 -15.10 5.43 2.02
N GLU A 155 -14.55 5.50 0.81
CA GLU A 155 -14.73 6.63 -0.12
C GLU A 155 -16.22 6.86 -0.43
N ALA A 156 -16.98 5.78 -0.66
CA ALA A 156 -18.42 5.86 -0.90
C ALA A 156 -19.19 6.39 0.32
N PHE A 157 -18.80 6.01 1.54
CA PHE A 157 -19.43 6.56 2.75
C PHE A 157 -19.12 8.04 2.93
N LEU A 158 -17.90 8.50 2.62
CA LEU A 158 -17.56 9.91 2.64
C LEU A 158 -18.34 10.71 1.59
N ALA A 159 -18.51 10.17 0.39
CA ALA A 159 -19.35 10.79 -0.63
C ALA A 159 -20.83 10.91 -0.19
N ALA A 160 -21.36 9.90 0.51
CA ALA A 160 -22.70 9.94 1.07
C ALA A 160 -22.85 10.98 2.19
N VAL A 161 -21.78 11.25 2.95
CA VAL A 161 -21.76 12.37 3.93
C VAL A 161 -21.84 13.72 3.22
N ASP A 162 -21.05 13.92 2.16
CA ASP A 162 -21.08 15.15 1.37
C ASP A 162 -22.44 15.38 0.70
N ALA A 163 -23.11 14.31 0.28
CA ALA A 163 -24.47 14.35 -0.28
C ALA A 163 -25.57 14.58 0.78
N GLY A 164 -25.24 14.54 2.07
CA GLY A 164 -26.20 14.65 3.17
C GLY A 164 -27.06 13.40 3.39
N GLU A 165 -26.66 12.26 2.83
CA GLU A 165 -27.34 10.96 2.96
C GLU A 165 -26.93 10.22 4.24
N LEU A 166 -25.72 10.48 4.72
CA LEU A 166 -25.20 10.00 6.00
C LEU A 166 -24.69 11.15 6.85
N THR A 167 -24.80 11.01 8.17
CA THR A 167 -24.01 11.81 9.11
C THR A 167 -22.57 11.28 9.18
N ALA A 168 -21.64 12.14 9.62
CA ALA A 168 -20.24 11.75 9.80
C ALA A 168 -20.07 10.62 10.85
N ASP A 169 -20.93 10.57 11.87
CA ASP A 169 -20.95 9.48 12.86
C ASP A 169 -21.43 8.15 12.27
N GLU A 170 -22.47 8.17 11.44
CA GLU A 170 -22.96 6.97 10.76
C GLU A 170 -21.91 6.41 9.78
N ALA A 171 -21.24 7.28 9.03
CA ALA A 171 -20.14 6.87 8.16
C ALA A 171 -18.98 6.25 8.96
N ALA A 172 -18.59 6.87 10.08
CA ALA A 172 -17.56 6.33 10.97
C ALA A 172 -17.94 4.94 11.50
N GLN A 173 -19.18 4.78 11.99
CA GLN A 173 -19.68 3.49 12.47
C GLN A 173 -19.67 2.41 11.38
N ARG A 174 -20.05 2.75 10.14
CA ARG A 174 -20.00 1.81 9.01
C ARG A 174 -18.59 1.38 8.68
N ILE A 175 -17.62 2.30 8.68
CA ILE A 175 -16.21 1.97 8.46
C ILE A 175 -15.69 1.06 9.59
N PHE A 176 -15.96 1.38 10.85
CA PHE A 176 -15.55 0.53 11.97
C PHE A 176 -16.20 -0.85 11.93
N GLY A 177 -17.48 -0.94 11.59
CA GLY A 177 -18.17 -2.22 11.41
C GLY A 177 -17.55 -3.08 10.31
N MET A 178 -17.20 -2.47 9.17
CA MET A 178 -16.49 -3.13 8.08
C MET A 178 -15.11 -3.62 8.54
N LEU A 179 -14.33 -2.77 9.22
CA LEU A 179 -13.01 -3.12 9.76
C LEU A 179 -13.08 -4.24 10.80
N ALA A 180 -14.12 -4.27 11.64
CA ALA A 180 -14.34 -5.32 12.64
C ALA A 180 -14.66 -6.68 12.02
N ALA A 181 -15.38 -6.68 10.89
CA ALA A 181 -15.79 -7.89 10.18
C ALA A 181 -14.71 -8.42 9.22
N ALA A 182 -13.76 -7.56 8.81
CA ALA A 182 -12.74 -7.91 7.85
C ALA A 182 -11.68 -8.85 8.46
N PRO A 183 -11.21 -9.87 7.71
CA PRO A 183 -10.10 -10.72 8.11
C PRO A 183 -8.79 -9.94 7.95
N LEU A 184 -8.48 -9.09 8.93
CA LEU A 184 -7.30 -8.24 8.97
C LEU A 184 -6.24 -8.79 9.93
N PRO A 185 -4.96 -8.45 9.74
CA PRO A 185 -3.89 -8.95 10.57
C PRO A 185 -4.00 -8.48 12.02
N PRO A 186 -3.59 -9.31 13.01
CA PRO A 186 -3.70 -9.02 14.45
C PRO A 186 -2.61 -8.06 14.94
N VAL A 187 -2.31 -7.01 14.17
CA VAL A 187 -1.38 -5.93 14.53
C VAL A 187 -2.08 -4.75 15.18
N HIS A 188 -3.41 -4.71 15.08
CA HIS A 188 -4.27 -3.67 15.62
C HIS A 188 -5.69 -4.20 15.84
N VAL A 189 -6.44 -3.59 16.75
CA VAL A 189 -7.87 -3.89 16.96
C VAL A 189 -8.69 -2.97 16.04
N TRP A 190 -8.75 -3.34 14.76
CA TRP A 190 -9.21 -2.45 13.69
C TRP A 190 -10.61 -1.86 13.88
N GLY A 191 -11.53 -2.61 14.48
CA GLY A 191 -12.91 -2.18 14.73
C GLY A 191 -13.13 -1.36 16.00
N ASP A 192 -12.13 -1.21 16.87
CA ASP A 192 -12.28 -0.52 18.15
C ASP A 192 -11.85 0.96 18.04
N PRO A 193 -12.79 1.92 18.12
CA PRO A 193 -12.47 3.34 18.01
C PRO A 193 -11.61 3.88 19.16
N THR A 194 -11.55 3.17 20.30
CA THR A 194 -10.77 3.58 21.47
C THR A 194 -9.28 3.23 21.33
N GLN A 195 -8.94 2.29 20.46
CA GLN A 195 -7.57 1.87 20.19
C GLN A 195 -6.93 2.82 19.18
N THR A 196 -6.35 3.92 19.64
CA THR A 196 -5.86 5.00 18.77
C THR A 196 -4.38 4.92 18.38
N HIS A 197 -3.68 3.87 18.82
CA HIS A 197 -2.23 3.73 18.64
C HIS A 197 -1.88 2.39 18.00
N VAL A 198 -0.90 2.39 17.09
CA VAL A 198 -0.35 1.20 16.46
C VAL A 198 1.17 1.24 16.56
N ASP A 199 1.73 0.31 17.34
CA ASP A 199 3.17 0.16 17.50
C ASP A 199 3.62 -1.05 16.68
N PHE A 200 4.38 -0.83 15.61
CA PHE A 200 4.97 -1.92 14.81
C PHE A 200 6.23 -2.47 15.49
N THR A 201 6.04 -3.27 16.53
CA THR A 201 7.12 -4.02 17.18
C THR A 201 7.49 -5.28 16.39
N GLN A 202 8.67 -5.85 16.65
CA GLN A 202 9.07 -7.14 16.06
C GLN A 202 8.07 -8.26 16.36
N GLU A 203 7.53 -8.29 17.58
CA GLU A 203 6.49 -9.25 17.97
C GLU A 203 5.24 -9.14 17.09
N ARG A 204 4.76 -7.91 16.82
CA ARG A 204 3.61 -7.70 15.94
C ARG A 204 3.92 -8.09 14.50
N LEU A 205 5.16 -7.88 14.04
CA LEU A 205 5.59 -8.35 12.71
C LEU A 205 5.54 -9.88 12.61
N VAL A 206 6.03 -10.61 13.63
CA VAL A 206 5.94 -12.08 13.67
C VAL A 206 4.49 -12.54 13.65
N ARG A 207 3.60 -11.91 14.44
CA ARG A 207 2.16 -12.21 14.44
C ARG A 207 1.52 -11.91 13.08
N PHE A 208 1.90 -10.81 12.43
CA PHE A 208 1.41 -10.46 11.10
C PHE A 208 1.77 -11.53 10.07
N ILE A 209 3.04 -11.94 10.05
CA ILE A 209 3.52 -12.97 9.12
C ILE A 209 2.86 -14.31 9.42
N GLY A 210 2.79 -14.71 10.70
CA GLY A 210 2.12 -15.93 11.13
C GLY A 210 0.67 -15.99 10.66
N TRP A 211 -0.11 -14.95 10.98
CA TRP A 211 -1.49 -14.78 10.50
C TRP A 211 -1.57 -14.86 8.97
N GLY A 212 -0.66 -14.16 8.28
CA GLY A 212 -0.59 -14.14 6.83
C GLY A 212 -0.40 -15.52 6.20
N LYS A 213 0.33 -16.40 6.88
CA LYS A 213 0.63 -17.77 6.44
C LYS A 213 -0.49 -18.76 6.73
N THR A 214 -1.28 -18.54 7.79
CA THR A 214 -2.22 -19.56 8.30
C THR A 214 -3.68 -19.16 8.18
N GLU A 215 -4.01 -17.89 8.42
CA GLU A 215 -5.38 -17.42 8.65
C GLU A 215 -5.85 -16.40 7.61
N ALA A 216 -4.92 -15.72 6.93
CA ALA A 216 -5.28 -14.77 5.89
C ALA A 216 -6.13 -15.42 4.78
N PRO A 217 -7.10 -14.68 4.21
CA PRO A 217 -7.88 -15.16 3.08
C PRO A 217 -6.98 -15.73 1.98
N PRO A 218 -7.35 -16.85 1.32
CA PRO A 218 -6.49 -17.50 0.32
C PRO A 218 -5.93 -16.53 -0.72
N ILE A 219 -6.75 -15.57 -1.17
CA ILE A 219 -6.32 -14.59 -2.16
C ILE A 219 -5.20 -13.65 -1.68
N LEU A 220 -5.17 -13.32 -0.39
CA LEU A 220 -4.10 -12.52 0.22
C LEU A 220 -2.91 -13.42 0.56
N ARG A 221 -3.14 -14.58 1.17
CA ARG A 221 -2.10 -15.52 1.55
C ARG A 221 -1.26 -15.94 0.33
N ASP A 222 -1.91 -16.44 -0.70
CA ASP A 222 -1.24 -17.06 -1.84
C ASP A 222 -0.52 -15.99 -2.69
N ARG A 223 -1.00 -14.74 -2.67
CA ARG A 223 -0.39 -13.61 -3.39
C ARG A 223 0.71 -12.90 -2.61
N MET A 224 0.56 -12.76 -1.29
CA MET A 224 1.40 -11.85 -0.48
C MET A 224 2.29 -12.58 0.53
N PHE A 225 2.01 -13.83 0.87
CA PHE A 225 2.67 -14.59 1.93
C PHE A 225 3.19 -15.95 1.43
N ASP A 226 3.81 -16.02 0.25
CA ASP A 226 4.37 -17.25 -0.34
C ASP A 226 5.92 -17.34 -0.25
N PHE A 227 6.55 -16.50 0.58
CA PHE A 227 8.00 -16.47 0.80
C PHE A 227 8.45 -17.39 1.96
N ASP A 228 9.68 -17.90 1.97
CA ASP A 228 10.17 -18.63 3.15
C ASP A 228 10.43 -17.66 4.33
N VAL A 229 9.94 -17.98 5.53
CA VAL A 229 10.15 -17.16 6.74
C VAL A 229 11.59 -17.24 7.26
N SER A 230 12.35 -18.27 6.88
CA SER A 230 13.76 -18.42 7.28
C SER A 230 14.64 -17.26 6.78
N VAL A 231 14.25 -16.62 5.67
CA VAL A 231 15.00 -15.49 5.08
C VAL A 231 15.00 -14.24 5.96
N LEU A 232 14.07 -14.17 6.92
CA LEU A 232 14.00 -13.10 7.92
C LEU A 232 14.95 -13.33 9.11
N GLY A 233 15.78 -14.37 9.05
CA GLY A 233 16.67 -14.76 10.15
C GLY A 233 15.98 -15.62 11.21
N GLY A 234 14.80 -16.17 10.91
CA GLY A 234 14.15 -17.18 11.74
C GLY A 234 14.85 -18.54 11.65
N PRO A 235 14.73 -19.40 12.66
CA PRO A 235 15.29 -20.74 12.59
C PRO A 235 14.62 -21.55 11.46
N PRO A 236 15.33 -22.49 10.82
CA PRO A 236 14.79 -23.26 9.71
C PRO A 236 13.55 -24.08 10.12
N PRO A 237 12.63 -24.39 9.18
CA PRO A 237 11.44 -25.20 9.48
C PRO A 237 11.85 -26.54 10.12
N GLY A 238 11.34 -26.82 11.32
CA GLY A 238 11.65 -28.04 12.08
C GLY A 238 12.69 -27.88 13.20
N ALA A 239 13.26 -26.69 13.41
CA ALA A 239 14.00 -26.41 14.62
C ALA A 239 13.04 -26.34 15.84
N PRO A 240 13.38 -26.95 16.99
CA PRO A 240 12.58 -26.80 18.19
C PRO A 240 12.47 -25.33 18.56
N ALA A 241 11.29 -24.90 19.01
CA ALA A 241 11.10 -23.56 19.55
C ALA A 241 12.18 -23.28 20.62
N PRO A 242 12.74 -22.06 20.67
CA PRO A 242 13.65 -21.71 21.76
C PRO A 242 12.93 -21.98 23.07
N GLN A 243 13.50 -22.85 23.91
CA GLN A 243 13.00 -23.01 25.26
C GLN A 243 13.10 -21.64 25.95
N GLU A 244 12.00 -21.18 26.54
CA GLU A 244 12.02 -20.05 27.47
C GLU A 244 12.97 -20.39 28.61
N GLU A 245 14.24 -20.01 28.51
CA GLU A 245 15.13 -19.94 29.66
C GLU A 245 14.71 -18.74 30.50
N LEU A 246 13.72 -19.04 31.36
CA LEU A 246 13.59 -18.63 32.74
C LEU A 246 14.28 -17.32 33.14
N ALA A 247 13.43 -16.35 33.49
CA ALA A 247 13.76 -15.21 34.32
C ALA A 247 14.72 -15.59 35.47
N GLY A 248 15.90 -14.95 35.51
CA GLY A 248 16.86 -15.24 36.56
C GLY A 248 18.23 -14.58 36.41
N ALA A 249 18.32 -13.28 36.14
CA ALA A 249 19.49 -12.49 36.50
C ALA A 249 19.18 -10.98 36.39
N LEU A 250 18.59 -10.43 37.45
CA LEU A 250 18.87 -9.10 38.02
C LEU A 250 17.98 -8.97 39.26
N ALA A 251 18.52 -9.47 40.37
CA ALA A 251 18.19 -9.04 41.72
C ALA A 251 19.31 -8.09 42.19
#